data_AF-M5Q3C8-F1
#
_entry.id   AF-M5Q3C8-F1
#
_cell.length_a   1.000
_cell.length_b   1.000
_cell.length_c   1.000
_cell.angle_alpha   90.00
_cell.angle_beta   90.00
_cell.angle_gamma   90.00
#
_symmetry.space_group_name_H-M   'P 1'
#
loop_
_entity.id
_entity.type
_entity.pdbx_description
1 polymer ?
#
loop_
_entity_poly.entity_id
_entity_poly.type
_entity_poly.pdbx_seq_one_letter_code
_entity_poly.pdbx_strand_id
1 'polypeptide(L)'
;MICTSCGLENSDDQRFCNRCGRKLQSSFTIPDMDGEEEGPAVTRLRLEMLGLSRLAIGKFLEAWAYALALLAVTLWCGRNELYWPLYVIVPVLGLMLWRRKF
;
A
#
# COMPACT_ATOMS: atom_id res chain seq x y z
N MET A 1 26.34 -29.19 -7.17
CA MET A 1 24.88 -28.97 -7.09
C MET A 1 24.11 -29.64 -8.23
N ILE A 2 22.92 -30.18 -7.95
CA ILE A 2 22.10 -30.90 -8.94
C ILE A 2 21.01 -29.98 -9.52
N CYS A 3 20.88 -29.95 -10.86
CA CYS A 3 19.85 -29.18 -11.53
C CYS A 3 18.46 -29.79 -11.32
N THR A 4 17.54 -29.05 -10.70
CA THR A 4 16.15 -29.51 -10.48
C THR A 4 15.34 -29.73 -11.76
N SER A 5 15.79 -29.19 -12.89
CA SER A 5 15.06 -29.28 -14.15
C SER A 5 15.53 -30.42 -15.07
N CYS A 6 16.80 -30.83 -15.00
CA CYS A 6 17.33 -31.89 -15.87
C CYS A 6 18.10 -33.00 -15.13
N GLY A 7 18.25 -32.89 -13.81
CA GLY A 7 18.93 -33.87 -12.97
C GLY A 7 20.45 -33.92 -13.13
N LEU A 8 21.05 -33.04 -13.96
CA LEU A 8 22.51 -33.01 -14.13
C LEU A 8 23.20 -32.44 -12.89
N GLU A 9 24.26 -33.11 -12.46
CA GLU A 9 25.20 -32.58 -11.49
C GLU A 9 26.14 -31.55 -12.13
N ASN A 10 26.13 -30.33 -11.61
CA ASN A 10 26.97 -29.22 -12.04
C ASN A 10 27.87 -28.78 -10.87
N SER A 11 29.00 -28.14 -11.17
CA SER A 11 29.85 -27.54 -10.13
C SER A 11 29.10 -26.44 -9.37
N ASP A 12 29.38 -26.26 -8.09
CA ASP A 12 28.74 -25.26 -7.23
C ASP A 12 29.02 -23.82 -7.67
N ASP A 13 30.13 -23.58 -8.39
CA ASP A 13 30.48 -22.25 -8.92
C ASP A 13 29.69 -21.86 -10.19
N GLN A 14 29.00 -22.82 -10.82
CA GLN A 14 28.37 -22.59 -12.13
C GLN A 14 27.00 -21.94 -11.99
N ARG A 15 26.82 -20.73 -12.53
CA ARG A 15 25.55 -19.99 -12.43
C ARG A 15 24.41 -20.60 -13.27
N PHE A 16 24.74 -21.39 -14.29
CA PHE A 16 23.80 -21.99 -15.23
C PHE A 16 24.16 -23.46 -15.47
N CYS A 17 23.16 -24.28 -15.77
CA CYS A 17 23.39 -25.69 -16.09
C CYS A 17 23.96 -25.86 -17.50
N ASN A 18 25.05 -26.63 -17.64
CA ASN A 18 25.69 -26.89 -18.93
C ASN A 18 24.84 -27.69 -19.92
N ARG A 19 23.79 -28.37 -19.45
CA ARG A 19 22.94 -29.21 -20.31
C ARG A 19 21.66 -28.51 -20.75
N CYS A 20 20.95 -27.86 -19.82
CA CYS A 20 19.64 -27.24 -20.12
C CYS A 20 19.67 -25.71 -20.16
N GLY A 21 20.80 -25.08 -19.81
CA GLY A 21 20.95 -23.62 -19.78
C GLY A 21 20.18 -22.90 -18.66
N ARG A 22 19.49 -23.64 -17.80
CA ARG A 22 18.67 -23.06 -16.72
C ARG A 22 19.54 -22.61 -15.54
N LYS A 23 19.19 -21.49 -14.93
CA LYS A 23 19.93 -20.89 -13.80
C LYS A 23 19.93 -21.85 -12.61
N LEU A 24 21.11 -22.11 -12.07
CA LEU A 24 21.28 -22.93 -10.88
C LEU A 24 21.19 -22.04 -9.64
N GLN A 25 20.57 -22.56 -8.58
CA GLN A 25 20.42 -21.85 -7.32
C GLN A 25 21.74 -21.98 -6.54
N SER A 26 22.59 -20.95 -6.58
CA SER A 26 23.79 -20.90 -5.76
C SER A 26 23.39 -20.61 -4.31
N SER A 27 23.64 -21.54 -3.40
CA SER A 27 23.65 -21.25 -1.97
C SER A 27 24.91 -20.44 -1.67
N PHE A 28 24.78 -19.11 -1.72
CA PHE A 28 25.86 -18.23 -1.29
C PHE A 28 26.00 -18.37 0.23
N THR A 29 26.94 -19.21 0.68
CA THR A 29 27.45 -19.15 2.04
C THR A 29 28.42 -17.98 2.09
N ILE A 30 28.05 -16.93 2.81
CA ILE A 30 28.98 -15.84 3.12
C ILE A 30 30.06 -16.46 4.01
N PRO A 31 31.35 -16.45 3.62
CA PRO A 31 32.40 -16.81 4.55
C PRO A 31 32.38 -15.80 5.69
N ASP A 32 32.30 -16.28 6.94
CA ASP A 32 32.43 -15.45 8.13
C ASP A 32 33.83 -14.80 8.10
N MET A 33 33.89 -13.56 7.62
CA MET A 33 35.04 -12.69 7.67
C MET A 33 34.83 -11.76 8.86
N ASP A 34 35.53 -12.07 9.94
CA ASP A 34 35.82 -11.22 11.08
C ASP A 34 36.44 -9.89 10.59
N GLY A 35 35.57 -8.89 10.41
CA GLY A 35 35.94 -7.54 10.04
C GLY A 35 35.03 -6.54 10.76
N GLU A 36 35.57 -5.95 11.82
CA GLU A 36 35.07 -4.73 12.48
C GLU A 36 35.10 -3.57 11.47
N GLU A 37 33.92 -3.17 10.95
CA GLU A 37 33.70 -1.85 10.36
C GLU A 37 32.27 -1.35 10.68
N GLU A 38 32.23 -0.35 11.57
CA GLU A 38 31.33 0.82 11.62
C GLU A 38 29.81 0.58 11.38
N GLY A 39 29.04 0.59 12.46
CA GLY A 39 27.56 0.65 12.39
C GLY A 39 27.02 1.99 11.85
N PRO A 40 25.68 2.17 11.68
CA PRO A 40 24.60 1.20 11.75
C PRO A 40 23.68 1.27 10.50
N ALA A 41 23.56 0.18 9.74
CA ALA A 41 22.55 0.05 8.69
C ALA A 41 21.10 -0.11 9.23
N VAL A 42 20.90 0.00 10.55
CA VAL A 42 19.60 -0.15 11.23
C VAL A 42 18.77 1.15 11.18
N THR A 43 19.37 2.30 10.86
CA THR A 43 18.69 3.61 10.89
C THR A 43 17.88 3.93 9.62
N ARG A 44 18.04 3.18 8.52
CA ARG A 44 17.28 3.46 7.27
C ARG A 44 15.84 2.92 7.26
N LEU A 45 15.47 2.00 8.16
CA LEU A 45 14.17 1.32 8.12
C LEU A 45 13.05 1.97 8.97
N ARG A 46 13.25 3.19 9.49
CA ARG A 46 12.23 3.90 10.28
C ARG A 46 11.64 5.15 9.62
N LEU A 47 12.21 5.60 8.50
CA LEU A 47 11.78 6.84 7.85
C LEU A 47 10.70 6.67 6.77
N GLU A 48 10.33 5.44 6.39
CA GLU A 48 9.17 5.19 5.51
C GLU A 48 7.83 5.21 6.28
N MET A 49 7.83 4.88 7.57
CA MET A 49 6.62 4.91 8.43
C MET A 49 6.10 6.33 8.73
N LEU A 50 6.93 7.38 8.55
CA LEU A 50 6.57 8.76 8.85
C LEU A 50 6.24 9.62 7.61
N GLY A 51 6.54 9.12 6.40
CA GLY A 51 6.46 9.87 5.14
C GLY A 51 5.11 9.84 4.41
N LEU A 52 4.16 8.99 4.84
CA LEU A 52 2.82 8.89 4.23
C LEU A 52 1.74 9.66 4.98
N SER A 53 2.09 10.50 5.95
CA SER A 53 1.11 11.29 6.71
C SER A 53 0.61 12.48 5.90
N ARG A 54 1.47 13.30 5.28
CA ARG A 54 1.04 14.56 4.61
C ARG A 54 0.16 14.37 3.38
N LEU A 55 0.37 13.31 2.59
CA LEU A 55 -0.42 13.05 1.38
C LEU A 55 -1.70 12.25 1.68
N ALA A 56 -1.69 11.39 2.71
CA ALA A 56 -2.90 10.70 3.17
C ALA A 56 -3.82 11.64 3.98
N ILE A 57 -3.25 12.58 4.75
CA ILE A 57 -4.00 13.60 5.49
C ILE A 57 -4.91 14.41 4.55
N GLY A 58 -4.48 14.75 3.33
CA GLY A 58 -5.32 15.52 2.40
C GLY A 58 -6.68 14.88 2.12
N LYS A 59 -6.70 13.56 1.88
CA LYS A 59 -7.93 12.81 1.60
C LYS A 59 -8.80 12.61 2.84
N PHE A 60 -8.18 12.40 4.01
CA PHE A 60 -8.92 12.36 5.27
C PHE A 60 -9.50 13.73 5.64
N LEU A 61 -8.76 14.82 5.39
CA LEU A 61 -9.19 16.18 5.67
C LEU A 61 -10.40 16.57 4.82
N GLU A 62 -10.43 16.15 3.56
CA GLU A 62 -11.56 16.35 2.66
C GLU A 62 -12.81 15.56 3.10
N ALA A 63 -12.64 14.30 3.50
CA ALA A 63 -13.73 13.51 4.06
C ALA A 63 -14.30 14.11 5.36
N TRP A 64 -13.41 14.59 6.24
CA TRP A 64 -13.79 15.28 7.47
C TRP A 64 -14.49 16.62 7.20
N ALA A 65 -14.05 17.37 6.18
CA ALA A 65 -14.70 18.61 5.78
C ALA A 65 -16.14 18.36 5.29
N TYR A 66 -16.36 17.34 4.46
CA TYR A 66 -17.72 16.95 4.04
C TYR A 66 -18.58 16.49 5.21
N ALA A 67 -18.03 15.68 6.11
CA ALA A 67 -18.76 15.20 7.28
C ALA A 67 -19.20 16.36 8.19
N LEU A 68 -18.30 17.32 8.47
CA LEU A 68 -18.62 18.50 9.28
C LEU A 68 -19.61 19.43 8.59
N ALA A 69 -19.48 19.65 7.27
CA ALA A 69 -20.42 20.46 6.51
C ALA A 69 -21.84 19.86 6.53
N LEU A 70 -21.96 18.53 6.30
CA LEU A 70 -23.25 17.85 6.36
C LEU A 70 -23.85 17.86 7.76
N LEU A 71 -23.03 17.68 8.78
CA LEU A 71 -23.47 17.76 10.18
C LEU A 71 -23.97 19.17 10.51
N ALA A 72 -23.24 20.20 10.11
CA ALA A 72 -23.64 21.60 10.30
C ALA A 72 -24.96 21.92 9.60
N VAL A 73 -25.13 21.50 8.34
CA VAL A 73 -26.39 21.68 7.59
C VAL A 73 -27.53 20.93 8.26
N THR A 74 -27.30 19.72 8.76
CA THR A 74 -28.31 18.91 9.44
C THR A 74 -28.72 19.53 10.77
N LEU A 75 -27.77 20.01 11.56
CA LEU A 75 -28.06 20.73 12.82
C LEU A 75 -28.78 22.05 12.56
N TRP A 76 -28.38 22.80 11.52
CA TRP A 76 -29.05 24.04 11.12
C TRP A 76 -30.49 23.78 10.67
N CYS A 77 -30.70 22.73 9.88
CA CYS A 77 -32.01 22.30 9.42
C CYS A 77 -32.91 21.86 10.59
N GLY A 78 -32.37 21.10 11.54
CA GLY A 78 -33.10 20.63 12.72
C GLY A 78 -33.43 21.76 13.70
N ARG A 79 -32.54 22.75 13.85
CA ARG A 79 -32.74 23.90 14.75
C ARG A 79 -33.77 24.91 14.23
N ASN A 80 -34.07 24.90 12.93
CA ASN A 80 -35.01 25.83 12.28
C ASN A 80 -36.38 25.20 11.93
N GLU A 81 -36.66 23.95 12.34
CA GLU A 81 -37.91 23.20 12.01
C GLU A 81 -38.30 23.26 10.51
N LEU A 82 -37.32 23.35 9.61
CA LEU A 82 -37.55 23.49 8.18
C LEU A 82 -37.36 22.13 7.51
N TYR A 83 -38.45 21.41 7.25
CA TYR A 83 -38.45 20.07 6.62
C TYR A 83 -38.25 20.08 5.10
N TRP A 84 -38.29 21.27 4.48
CA TRP A 84 -38.20 21.47 3.04
C TRP A 84 -36.87 21.02 2.37
N PRO A 85 -35.66 21.27 2.93
CA PRO A 85 -34.40 20.82 2.31
C PRO A 85 -34.23 19.29 2.30
N LEU A 86 -34.90 18.57 3.21
CA LEU A 86 -34.89 17.10 3.23
C LEU A 86 -35.53 16.52 1.95
N TYR A 87 -36.57 17.18 1.43
CA TYR A 87 -37.21 16.80 0.16
C TYR A 87 -36.33 17.00 -1.07
N VAL A 88 -35.33 17.89 -1.02
CA VAL A 88 -34.39 18.12 -2.13
C VAL A 88 -33.19 17.17 -2.05
N ILE A 89 -32.73 16.85 -0.84
CA ILE A 89 -31.55 16.00 -0.64
C ILE A 89 -31.83 14.53 -0.99
N VAL A 90 -33.01 14.00 -0.65
CA VAL A 90 -33.38 12.60 -0.95
C VAL A 90 -33.30 12.25 -2.45
N PRO A 91 -33.92 13.01 -3.39
CA PRO A 91 -33.84 12.70 -4.82
C PRO A 91 -32.44 12.93 -5.39
N VAL A 92 -31.67 13.90 -4.88
CA VAL A 92 -30.28 14.13 -5.31
C VAL A 92 -29.39 12.96 -4.93
N LEU A 93 -29.52 12.45 -3.70
CA LEU A 93 -28.81 11.24 -3.26
C LEU A 93 -29.25 10.01 -4.05
N GLY A 94 -30.55 9.87 -4.33
CA GLY A 94 -31.08 8.81 -5.20
C GLY A 94 -30.48 8.85 -6.61
N LEU A 95 -30.40 10.04 -7.22
CA LEU A 95 -29.80 10.25 -8.55
C LEU A 95 -28.30 9.95 -8.54
N MET A 96 -27.58 10.39 -7.50
CA MET A 96 -26.15 10.12 -7.33
C MET A 96 -25.86 8.63 -7.18
N LEU A 97 -26.66 7.90 -6.40
CA LEU A 97 -26.52 6.45 -6.25
C LEU A 97 -26.86 5.70 -7.53
N TRP A 98 -27.84 6.18 -8.31
CA TRP A 98 -28.16 5.61 -9.61
C TRP A 98 -27.02 5.79 -10.62
N ARG A 99 -26.38 6.97 -10.65
CA ARG A 99 -25.20 7.24 -11.48
C ARG A 99 -23.93 6.49 -11.08
N ARG A 100 -23.87 5.93 -9.87
CA ARG A 100 -22.77 5.04 -9.45
C ARG A 100 -23.00 3.58 -9.83
N LYS A 101 -24.22 3.21 -10.20
CA LYS A 101 -24.59 1.83 -10.56
C LYS A 101 -24.48 1.56 -12.06
N PHE A 102 -24.48 2.60 -12.89
CA PHE A 102 -24.26 2.56 -14.34
C PHE A 102 -22.86 3.08 -14.67
#